data_AF-A0A654LSX7-F1
#
_entry.id   AF-A0A654LSX7-F1
#
_cell.length_a   1.000
_cell.length_b   1.000
_cell.length_c   1.000
_cell.angle_alpha   90.00
_cell.angle_beta   90.00
_cell.angle_gamma   90.00
#
_symmetry.space_group_name_H-M   'P 1'
#
loop_
_entity.id
_entity.type
_entity.pdbx_description
1 polymer ?
#
loop_
_entity_poly.entity_id
_entity_poly.type
_entity_poly.pdbx_seq_one_letter_code
_entity_poly.pdbx_strand_id
1 'polypeptide(L)'
;MISTTDMTGSLWYDPSNDYITGFFGTSAAVPHLSGLAGLIFSVYPDINPEEARNIIERTADKVGTLPYSKDPDHSNGTWNIEMGYGGINDLRAILAAASLNPDSPWYREVIIEGPMVLHDYEDFGDDEEKTASFNGGVPATYQLGPFDTHVDIPVWIEKVGGEVRGEIRLTLDWKTNSSIDVNYNIRLYEGTSEDTTDLDGEKSGLLNVPKDGVGNLNETVLNDDEGDNDFIKLDLKITNNKRI
;
A
#
# COMPACT_ATOMS: atom_id res chain seq x y z
N MET A 1 27.58 0.64 -17.85
CA MET A 1 28.05 0.72 -19.25
C MET A 1 26.82 0.95 -20.10
N ILE A 2 26.83 1.93 -21.00
CA ILE A 2 25.68 2.29 -21.84
C ILE A 2 26.04 1.99 -23.29
N SER A 3 25.11 1.37 -24.02
CA SER A 3 25.26 1.15 -25.45
C SER A 3 24.81 2.40 -26.20
N THR A 4 25.58 2.84 -27.19
CA THR A 4 25.21 3.94 -28.09
C THR A 4 25.06 3.40 -29.50
N THR A 5 24.24 4.05 -30.34
CA THR A 5 24.16 3.71 -31.76
C THR A 5 25.48 3.99 -32.46
N ASP A 6 25.94 3.10 -33.34
CA ASP A 6 26.99 3.41 -34.31
C ASP A 6 26.42 4.18 -35.51
N MET A 7 27.29 4.86 -36.26
CA MET A 7 26.94 5.54 -37.49
C MET A 7 26.53 4.52 -38.57
N THR A 8 25.33 4.67 -39.13
CA THR A 8 24.86 3.80 -40.22
C THR A 8 25.45 4.18 -41.59
N GLY A 9 25.75 3.20 -42.43
CA GLY A 9 26.39 3.39 -43.74
C GLY A 9 27.93 3.40 -43.68
N SER A 10 28.62 3.61 -44.81
CA SER A 10 30.06 3.27 -45.02
C SER A 10 31.13 3.97 -44.15
N LEU A 11 30.77 4.60 -43.04
CA LEU A 11 31.64 5.35 -42.14
C LEU A 11 31.83 4.65 -40.77
N TRP A 12 31.51 3.35 -40.67
CA TRP A 12 31.44 2.54 -39.43
C TRP A 12 32.72 2.48 -38.58
N TYR A 13 32.55 2.45 -37.26
CA TYR A 13 33.60 2.01 -36.31
C TYR A 13 33.55 0.50 -36.06
N ASP A 14 32.36 -0.11 -36.00
CA ASP A 14 32.15 -1.57 -36.01
C ASP A 14 31.21 -1.95 -37.17
N PRO A 15 31.73 -2.41 -38.32
CA PRO A 15 30.92 -2.71 -39.50
C PRO A 15 30.01 -3.94 -39.33
N SER A 16 30.03 -4.61 -38.17
CA SER A 16 29.23 -5.79 -37.86
C SER A 16 28.12 -5.55 -36.84
N ASN A 17 28.01 -4.33 -36.26
CA ASN A 17 27.07 -4.05 -35.18
C ASN A 17 26.51 -2.62 -35.26
N ASP A 18 25.20 -2.48 -35.07
CA ASP A 18 24.52 -1.18 -35.03
C ASP A 18 24.75 -0.42 -33.69
N TYR A 19 25.40 -1.06 -32.72
CA TYR A 19 25.64 -0.52 -31.39
C TYR A 19 27.09 -0.66 -30.94
N ILE A 20 27.59 0.36 -30.24
CA ILE A 20 28.89 0.37 -29.57
C ILE A 20 28.66 0.32 -28.07
N THR A 21 29.30 -0.63 -27.38
CA THR A 21 29.17 -0.83 -25.92
C THR A 21 30.23 -0.06 -25.12
N GLY A 22 31.20 0.56 -25.79
CA GLY A 22 32.34 1.24 -25.18
C GLY A 22 32.13 2.71 -24.81
N PHE A 23 30.90 3.22 -24.67
CA PHE A 23 30.71 4.62 -24.27
C PHE A 23 30.93 4.81 -22.76
N PHE A 24 31.87 5.70 -22.40
CA PHE A 24 32.30 5.93 -21.02
C PHE A 24 32.55 7.43 -20.72
N GLY A 25 33.02 7.71 -19.50
CA GLY A 25 33.34 9.05 -19.04
C GLY A 25 32.14 9.80 -18.48
N THR A 26 32.32 11.07 -18.13
CA THR A 26 31.25 11.92 -17.60
C THR A 26 30.12 12.11 -18.61
N SER A 27 30.44 12.13 -19.91
CA SER A 27 29.44 12.11 -20.99
C SER A 27 28.51 10.90 -20.93
N ALA A 28 29.00 9.74 -20.47
CA ALA A 28 28.17 8.56 -20.25
C ALA A 28 27.36 8.63 -18.94
N ALA A 29 27.74 9.47 -17.98
CA ALA A 29 26.95 9.70 -16.76
C ALA A 29 25.70 10.57 -17.02
N VAL A 30 25.81 11.58 -17.90
CA VAL A 30 24.70 12.49 -18.26
C VAL A 30 23.40 11.76 -18.70
N PRO A 31 23.42 10.77 -19.61
CA PRO A 31 22.20 10.07 -20.02
C PRO A 31 21.58 9.22 -18.90
N HIS A 32 22.35 8.71 -17.93
CA HIS A 32 21.79 8.02 -16.76
C HIS A 32 21.02 9.01 -15.88
N LEU A 33 21.61 10.16 -15.59
CA LEU A 33 20.93 11.23 -14.85
C LEU A 33 19.69 11.74 -15.60
N SER A 34 19.77 11.89 -16.92
CA SER A 34 18.64 12.31 -17.76
C SER A 34 17.52 11.27 -17.75
N GLY A 35 17.87 9.98 -17.78
CA GLY A 35 16.92 8.88 -17.62
C GLY A 35 16.20 8.92 -16.28
N LEU A 36 16.95 9.12 -15.18
CA LEU A 36 16.37 9.27 -13.85
C LEU A 36 15.42 10.49 -13.77
N ALA A 37 15.82 11.65 -14.29
CA ALA A 37 14.95 12.81 -14.34
C ALA A 37 13.66 12.51 -15.11
N GLY A 38 13.75 11.81 -16.24
CA GLY A 38 12.59 11.34 -17.00
C GLY A 38 11.67 10.41 -16.21
N LEU A 39 12.22 9.53 -15.38
CA LEU A 39 11.44 8.67 -14.47
C LEU A 39 10.74 9.49 -13.37
N ILE A 40 11.40 10.52 -12.83
CA ILE A 40 10.76 11.43 -11.85
C ILE A 40 9.57 12.15 -12.50
N PHE A 41 9.75 12.72 -13.71
CA PHE A 41 8.67 13.41 -14.43
C PHE A 41 7.55 12.47 -14.89
N SER A 42 7.81 11.18 -15.13
CA SER A 42 6.75 10.24 -15.46
C SER A 42 5.83 9.94 -14.27
N VAL A 43 6.35 10.09 -13.05
CA VAL A 43 5.66 9.81 -11.80
C VAL A 43 5.04 11.06 -11.19
N TYR A 44 5.68 12.21 -11.35
CA TYR A 44 5.16 13.51 -10.95
C TYR A 44 5.30 14.51 -12.11
N PRO A 45 4.36 14.51 -13.07
CA PRO A 45 4.47 15.33 -14.29
C PRO A 45 4.54 16.84 -14.04
N ASP A 46 3.87 17.31 -12.98
CA ASP A 46 3.77 18.74 -12.64
C ASP A 46 4.88 19.21 -11.68
N ILE A 47 5.82 18.33 -11.30
CA ILE A 47 6.96 18.71 -10.46
C ILE A 47 7.80 19.78 -11.17
N ASN A 48 8.32 20.75 -10.43
CA ASN A 48 9.24 21.69 -11.04
C ASN A 48 10.67 21.11 -11.11
N PRO A 49 11.53 21.59 -12.03
CA PRO A 49 12.87 21.05 -12.20
C PRO A 49 13.78 21.19 -10.97
N GLU A 50 13.58 22.20 -10.12
CA GLU A 50 14.35 22.39 -8.90
C GLU A 50 14.01 21.32 -7.85
N GLU A 51 12.72 21.00 -7.69
CA GLU A 51 12.28 19.90 -6.84
C GLU A 51 12.75 18.54 -7.35
N ALA A 52 12.69 18.29 -8.65
CA ALA A 52 13.25 17.07 -9.24
C ALA A 52 14.75 16.93 -8.96
N ARG A 53 15.50 18.04 -9.06
CA ARG A 53 16.93 18.09 -8.67
C ARG A 53 17.10 17.79 -7.17
N ASN A 54 16.32 18.44 -6.31
CA ASN A 54 16.37 18.23 -4.86
C ASN A 54 16.10 16.77 -4.49
N ILE A 55 15.16 16.10 -5.17
CA ILE A 55 14.90 14.67 -5.00
C ILE A 55 16.16 13.87 -5.30
N ILE A 56 16.73 14.02 -6.52
CA ILE A 56 17.93 13.28 -6.96
C ILE A 56 19.07 13.45 -5.94
N GLU A 57 19.31 14.68 -5.51
CA GLU A 57 20.37 15.02 -4.55
C GLU A 57 20.15 14.38 -3.18
N ARG A 58 18.93 14.43 -2.63
CA ARG A 58 18.60 13.89 -1.30
C ARG A 58 18.55 12.36 -1.28
N THR A 59 18.30 11.73 -2.42
CA THR A 59 18.18 10.27 -2.53
C THR A 59 19.46 9.58 -2.96
N ALA A 60 20.49 10.33 -3.35
CA ALA A 60 21.77 9.77 -3.77
C ALA A 60 22.45 8.94 -2.67
N ASP A 61 23.08 7.84 -3.08
CA ASP A 61 23.83 6.95 -2.20
C ASP A 61 25.28 7.42 -2.06
N LYS A 62 25.80 7.35 -0.84
CA LYS A 62 27.19 7.72 -0.56
C LYS A 62 28.10 6.60 -1.07
N VAL A 63 28.83 6.91 -2.13
CA VAL A 63 29.74 5.99 -2.82
C VAL A 63 31.13 6.58 -2.94
N GLY A 64 32.11 5.75 -3.30
CA GLY A 64 33.51 6.15 -3.38
C GLY A 64 34.20 6.10 -2.02
N THR A 65 35.42 6.62 -1.97
CA THR A 65 36.29 6.54 -0.78
C THR A 65 36.44 7.87 -0.04
N LEU A 66 36.16 9.00 -0.69
CA LEU A 66 36.19 10.31 -0.04
C LEU A 66 35.01 10.49 0.92
N PRO A 67 35.25 11.08 2.11
CA PRO A 67 34.20 11.35 3.07
C PRO A 67 33.22 12.40 2.54
N TYR A 68 31.96 12.27 2.94
CA TYR A 68 30.92 13.27 2.69
C TYR A 68 30.70 14.08 3.96
N SER A 69 30.66 15.40 3.85
CA SER A 69 30.43 16.33 4.96
C SER A 69 29.31 17.31 4.65
N LYS A 70 28.74 17.96 5.66
CA LYS A 70 27.83 19.08 5.44
C LYS A 70 28.57 20.23 4.78
N ASP A 71 27.97 20.84 3.77
CA ASP A 71 28.53 21.95 3.03
C ASP A 71 27.47 23.09 2.94
N PRO A 72 27.81 24.34 3.29
CA PRO A 72 26.84 25.44 3.33
C PRO A 72 26.18 25.78 2.00
N ASP A 73 26.88 25.56 0.88
CA ASP A 73 26.38 25.85 -0.47
C ASP A 73 25.58 24.67 -1.04
N HIS A 74 25.60 23.51 -0.37
CA HIS A 74 24.98 22.26 -0.79
C HIS A 74 24.06 21.68 0.31
N SER A 75 22.88 22.28 0.48
CA SER A 75 21.96 21.99 1.59
C SER A 75 21.22 20.64 1.57
N ASN A 76 21.19 19.92 0.44
CA ASN A 76 20.43 18.66 0.28
C ASN A 76 21.06 17.41 0.93
N GLY A 77 22.03 17.57 1.82
CA GLY A 77 22.64 16.47 2.57
C GLY A 77 24.14 16.65 2.74
N THR A 78 24.83 15.54 2.99
CA THR A 78 26.29 15.54 2.96
C THR A 78 26.80 15.43 1.52
N TRP A 79 27.90 16.11 1.24
CA TRP A 79 28.42 16.34 -0.11
C TRP A 79 29.95 16.16 -0.12
N ASN A 80 30.51 15.85 -1.29
CA ASN A 80 31.95 15.92 -1.53
C ASN A 80 32.25 16.41 -2.96
N ILE A 81 33.50 16.85 -3.18
CA ILE A 81 33.93 17.48 -4.44
C ILE A 81 33.98 16.54 -5.65
N GLU A 82 34.16 15.23 -5.43
CA GLU A 82 34.33 14.27 -6.53
C GLU A 82 32.98 13.76 -7.07
N MET A 83 32.02 13.54 -6.18
CA MET A 83 30.77 12.81 -6.48
C MET A 83 29.52 13.65 -6.14
N GLY A 84 29.70 14.87 -5.67
CA GLY A 84 28.62 15.71 -5.20
C GLY A 84 27.88 15.07 -4.03
N TYR A 85 26.57 14.86 -4.19
CA TYR A 85 25.75 14.14 -3.19
C TYR A 85 25.89 12.62 -3.25
N GLY A 86 26.53 12.06 -4.28
CA GLY A 86 26.80 10.63 -4.41
C GLY A 86 26.25 10.03 -5.71
N GLY A 87 26.16 8.70 -5.74
CA GLY A 87 25.62 7.96 -6.88
C GLY A 87 24.09 8.04 -6.92
N ILE A 88 23.52 8.17 -8.11
CA ILE A 88 22.06 8.19 -8.29
C ILE A 88 21.43 6.88 -7.77
N ASN A 89 20.25 7.00 -7.15
CA ASN A 89 19.45 5.86 -6.70
C ASN A 89 18.03 6.02 -7.24
N ASP A 90 17.74 5.29 -8.32
CA ASP A 90 16.50 5.45 -9.08
C ASP A 90 15.27 5.11 -8.24
N LEU A 91 15.33 4.02 -7.46
CA LEU A 91 14.23 3.59 -6.62
C LEU A 91 13.90 4.67 -5.58
N ARG A 92 14.88 5.12 -4.80
CA ARG A 92 14.65 6.13 -3.74
C ARG A 92 14.13 7.45 -4.32
N ALA A 93 14.64 7.86 -5.47
CA ALA A 93 14.20 9.06 -6.17
C ALA A 93 12.74 8.95 -6.63
N ILE A 94 12.36 7.83 -7.26
CA ILE A 94 10.98 7.59 -7.71
C ILE A 94 10.02 7.54 -6.52
N LEU A 95 10.43 6.95 -5.39
CA LEU A 95 9.61 6.91 -4.18
C LEU A 95 9.38 8.31 -3.60
N ALA A 96 10.43 9.12 -3.54
CA ALA A 96 10.32 10.49 -3.09
C ALA A 96 9.40 11.30 -4.01
N ALA A 97 9.55 11.16 -5.33
CA ALA A 97 8.69 11.82 -6.31
C ALA A 97 7.22 11.38 -6.17
N ALA A 98 6.97 10.08 -6.08
CA ALA A 98 5.63 9.52 -5.93
C ALA A 98 4.97 9.91 -4.60
N SER A 99 5.75 10.12 -3.54
CA SER A 99 5.24 10.56 -2.23
C SER A 99 4.97 12.07 -2.18
N LEU A 100 5.70 12.86 -2.98
CA LEU A 100 5.49 14.29 -3.12
C LEU A 100 4.43 14.65 -4.16
N ASN A 101 4.13 13.72 -5.08
CA ASN A 101 3.08 13.92 -6.07
C ASN A 101 1.72 13.86 -5.36
N PRO A 102 1.01 15.00 -5.24
CA PRO A 102 -0.31 14.99 -4.63
C PRO A 102 -1.26 14.11 -5.44
N ASP A 103 -1.05 13.96 -6.76
CA ASP A 103 -1.82 13.17 -7.72
C ASP A 103 -1.38 11.71 -7.88
N SER A 104 -0.49 11.23 -7.01
CA SER A 104 0.02 9.86 -7.06
C SER A 104 -1.12 8.84 -7.01
N PRO A 105 -1.31 8.01 -8.04
CA PRO A 105 -2.32 6.97 -8.01
C PRO A 105 -1.90 5.80 -7.11
N TRP A 106 -0.61 5.65 -6.80
CA TRP A 106 -0.07 4.43 -6.21
C TRP A 106 -0.29 4.32 -4.71
N TYR A 107 -0.18 5.43 -3.98
CA TYR A 107 -0.34 5.43 -2.53
C TYR A 107 -1.79 5.69 -2.15
N ARG A 108 -2.34 4.76 -1.38
CA ARG A 108 -3.75 4.72 -0.99
C ARG A 108 -3.86 4.84 0.52
N GLU A 109 -4.79 5.67 0.95
CA GLU A 109 -5.24 5.75 2.33
C GLU A 109 -6.58 5.03 2.43
N VAL A 110 -6.59 3.85 3.05
CA VAL A 110 -7.78 3.05 3.24
C VAL A 110 -8.35 3.31 4.62
N ILE A 111 -9.60 3.76 4.68
CA ILE A 111 -10.31 4.03 5.92
C ILE A 111 -11.41 2.99 6.09
N ILE A 112 -11.45 2.35 7.26
CA ILE A 112 -12.49 1.36 7.62
C ILE A 112 -13.23 1.87 8.86
N GLU A 113 -14.55 1.88 8.77
CA GLU A 113 -15.46 2.27 9.84
C GLU A 113 -16.77 1.48 9.73
N GLY A 114 -17.45 1.26 10.85
CA GLY A 114 -18.77 0.62 10.87
C GLY A 114 -18.96 -0.34 12.03
N PRO A 115 -20.20 -0.78 12.28
CA PRO A 115 -20.49 -1.71 13.36
C PRO A 115 -20.48 -3.19 12.96
N MET A 116 -20.35 -4.02 13.98
CA MET A 116 -20.77 -5.40 14.02
C MET A 116 -21.87 -5.51 15.07
N VAL A 117 -22.95 -6.19 14.72
CA VAL A 117 -24.06 -6.52 15.60
C VAL A 117 -24.06 -8.02 15.81
N LEU A 118 -24.07 -8.43 17.07
CA LEU A 118 -24.28 -9.81 17.49
C LEU A 118 -25.64 -9.88 18.16
N HIS A 119 -26.37 -10.93 17.87
CA HIS A 119 -27.62 -11.24 18.52
C HIS A 119 -27.57 -12.67 19.01
N ASP A 120 -27.92 -12.82 20.27
CA ASP A 120 -28.10 -14.06 21.00
C ASP A 120 -29.60 -14.20 21.26
N TYR A 121 -30.19 -15.24 20.68
CA TYR A 121 -31.59 -15.55 20.73
C TYR A 121 -31.82 -16.68 21.74
N GLU A 122 -32.59 -16.37 22.78
CA GLU A 122 -32.77 -17.28 23.90
C GLU A 122 -34.17 -17.90 23.87
N ASP A 123 -34.24 -19.22 23.66
CA ASP A 123 -35.49 -19.99 23.74
C ASP A 123 -36.16 -19.86 25.13
N PHE A 124 -35.36 -19.60 26.17
CA PHE A 124 -35.79 -19.41 27.55
C PHE A 124 -35.04 -18.26 28.26
N GLY A 125 -35.32 -17.03 27.87
CA GLY A 125 -34.69 -15.86 28.50
C GLY A 125 -35.16 -14.56 27.90
N ASP A 126 -34.39 -13.50 28.14
CA ASP A 126 -34.47 -12.27 27.34
C ASP A 126 -33.35 -12.35 26.30
N ASP A 127 -33.66 -12.11 25.03
CA ASP A 127 -32.66 -12.02 23.95
C ASP A 127 -31.62 -10.93 24.26
N GLU A 128 -30.36 -11.19 23.89
CA GLU A 128 -29.26 -10.27 24.12
C GLU A 128 -28.64 -9.78 22.81
N GLU A 129 -28.54 -8.46 22.65
CA GLU A 129 -27.92 -7.84 21.48
C GLU A 129 -26.70 -7.00 21.87
N LYS A 130 -25.62 -7.12 21.09
CA LYS A 130 -24.46 -6.26 21.20
C LYS A 130 -24.11 -5.61 19.88
N THR A 131 -24.10 -4.28 19.86
CA THR A 131 -23.50 -3.49 18.77
C THR A 131 -22.13 -2.96 19.18
N ALA A 132 -21.08 -3.39 18.47
CA ALA A 132 -19.71 -2.91 18.65
C ALA A 132 -19.24 -2.17 17.40
N SER A 133 -18.53 -1.07 17.57
CA SER A 133 -17.95 -0.33 16.44
C SER A 133 -16.51 -0.76 16.18
N PHE A 134 -16.15 -0.93 14.90
CA PHE A 134 -14.79 -1.23 14.50
C PHE A 134 -13.83 -0.19 15.06
N ASN A 135 -12.69 -0.66 15.60
CA ASN A 135 -11.68 0.19 16.23
C ASN A 135 -12.26 1.17 17.28
N GLY A 136 -13.26 0.72 18.04
CA GLY A 136 -13.92 1.52 19.08
C GLY A 136 -14.68 2.74 18.55
N GLY A 137 -15.06 2.74 17.27
CA GLY A 137 -15.76 3.85 16.61
C GLY A 137 -14.85 4.96 16.09
N VAL A 138 -13.52 4.80 16.22
CA VAL A 138 -12.55 5.68 15.57
C VAL A 138 -12.21 5.11 14.20
N PRO A 139 -12.37 5.85 13.08
CA PRO A 139 -12.03 5.35 11.75
C PRO A 139 -10.58 4.84 11.71
N ALA A 140 -10.41 3.56 11.36
CA ALA A 140 -9.09 2.95 11.24
C ALA A 140 -8.50 3.29 9.88
N THR A 141 -7.24 3.74 9.86
CA THR A 141 -6.57 4.18 8.64
C THR A 141 -5.37 3.29 8.34
N TYR A 142 -5.31 2.78 7.11
CA TYR A 142 -4.23 1.93 6.61
C TYR A 142 -3.62 2.54 5.35
N GLN A 143 -2.30 2.58 5.28
CA GLN A 143 -1.58 3.10 4.12
C GLN A 143 -1.12 1.92 3.27
N LEU A 144 -1.57 1.87 2.02
CA LEU A 144 -1.19 0.83 1.07
C LEU A 144 -0.56 1.41 -0.19
N GLY A 145 0.22 0.59 -0.88
CA GLY A 145 0.82 0.95 -2.15
C GLY A 145 1.80 -0.10 -2.64
N PRO A 146 2.68 0.23 -3.61
CA PRO A 146 3.58 -0.74 -4.24
C PRO A 146 4.59 -1.42 -3.30
N PHE A 147 4.77 -0.91 -2.07
CA PHE A 147 5.73 -1.43 -1.09
C PHE A 147 5.07 -2.03 0.15
N ASP A 148 3.79 -1.69 0.36
CA ASP A 148 2.93 -2.22 1.42
C ASP A 148 1.66 -2.70 0.72
N THR A 149 1.81 -3.76 -0.09
CA THR A 149 0.75 -4.25 -0.96
C THR A 149 -0.27 -5.08 -0.22
N HIS A 150 0.03 -5.50 1.02
CA HIS A 150 -0.79 -6.38 1.82
C HIS A 150 -0.79 -5.92 3.27
N VAL A 151 -1.97 -5.93 3.90
CA VAL A 151 -2.13 -5.63 5.33
C VAL A 151 -3.04 -6.67 5.96
N ASP A 152 -2.54 -7.36 6.98
CA ASP A 152 -3.34 -8.17 7.90
C ASP A 152 -3.91 -7.29 9.02
N ILE A 153 -5.23 -7.19 9.10
CA ILE A 153 -5.90 -6.46 10.17
C ILE A 153 -6.02 -7.37 11.39
N PRO A 154 -5.75 -6.87 12.62
CA PRO A 154 -5.98 -7.65 13.84
C PRO A 154 -7.42 -8.20 13.89
N VAL A 155 -7.54 -9.46 14.28
CA VAL A 155 -8.85 -10.12 14.38
C VAL A 155 -9.75 -9.31 15.31
N TRP A 156 -10.92 -8.93 14.83
CA TRP A 156 -11.92 -8.26 15.64
C TRP A 156 -12.84 -9.30 16.25
N ILE A 157 -12.86 -9.36 17.58
CA ILE A 157 -13.60 -10.35 18.34
C ILE A 157 -14.59 -9.63 19.25
N GLU A 158 -15.84 -10.04 19.22
CA GLU A 158 -16.87 -9.61 20.15
C GLU A 158 -17.68 -10.81 20.65
N LYS A 159 -18.29 -10.63 21.81
CA LYS A 159 -19.01 -11.67 22.54
C LYS A 159 -20.28 -11.08 23.17
N VAL A 160 -21.34 -11.87 23.28
CA VAL A 160 -22.67 -11.53 23.84
C VAL A 160 -23.29 -12.78 24.50
N GLY A 161 -24.18 -12.61 25.50
CA GLY A 161 -24.92 -13.68 26.19
C GLY A 161 -24.13 -14.73 26.96
N GLY A 162 -22.81 -14.70 26.88
CA GLY A 162 -21.97 -15.67 27.59
C GLY A 162 -21.70 -16.94 26.80
N GLU A 163 -22.29 -17.12 25.62
CA GLU A 163 -22.05 -18.27 24.75
C GLU A 163 -21.78 -17.93 23.28
N VAL A 164 -22.20 -16.76 22.81
CA VAL A 164 -21.98 -16.32 21.44
C VAL A 164 -20.68 -15.53 21.31
N ARG A 165 -19.85 -15.90 20.31
CA ARG A 165 -18.65 -15.16 19.90
C ARG A 165 -18.61 -14.95 18.39
N GLY A 166 -18.41 -13.70 17.99
CA GLY A 166 -18.09 -13.33 16.61
C GLY A 166 -16.61 -13.04 16.40
N GLU A 167 -16.05 -13.58 15.32
CA GLU A 167 -14.70 -13.22 14.84
C GLU A 167 -14.74 -12.69 13.41
N ILE A 168 -14.17 -11.51 13.19
CA ILE A 168 -13.97 -10.92 11.87
C ILE A 168 -12.48 -10.84 11.56
N ARG A 169 -12.09 -11.44 10.43
CA ARG A 169 -10.76 -11.34 9.86
C ARG A 169 -10.84 -10.57 8.57
N LEU A 170 -9.99 -9.56 8.43
CA LEU A 170 -9.90 -8.72 7.23
C LEU A 170 -8.45 -8.67 6.76
N THR A 171 -8.25 -8.78 5.44
CA THR A 171 -6.97 -8.43 4.81
C THR A 171 -7.20 -7.46 3.67
N LEU A 172 -6.24 -6.55 3.48
CA LEU A 172 -6.27 -5.55 2.42
C LEU A 172 -5.15 -5.82 1.42
N ASP A 173 -5.51 -5.99 0.15
CA ASP A 173 -4.57 -6.21 -0.95
C ASP A 173 -4.63 -5.07 -1.96
N TRP A 174 -3.56 -4.32 -2.09
CA TRP A 174 -3.41 -3.31 -3.13
C TRP A 174 -3.19 -3.95 -4.51
N LYS A 175 -3.88 -3.44 -5.52
CA LYS A 175 -3.72 -3.84 -6.92
C LYS A 175 -3.05 -2.75 -7.74
N THR A 176 -2.42 -3.14 -8.86
CA THR A 176 -1.69 -2.23 -9.74
C THR A 176 -2.55 -1.16 -10.43
N ASN A 177 -3.87 -1.36 -10.46
CA ASN A 177 -4.86 -0.37 -10.89
C ASN A 177 -5.33 0.56 -9.73
N SER A 178 -4.69 0.49 -8.57
CA SER A 178 -4.98 1.27 -7.36
C SER A 178 -6.31 0.94 -6.66
N SER A 179 -7.00 -0.14 -7.05
CA SER A 179 -8.09 -0.69 -6.24
C SER A 179 -7.54 -1.48 -5.06
N ILE A 180 -8.38 -1.67 -4.05
CA ILE A 180 -8.08 -2.48 -2.87
C ILE A 180 -9.02 -3.68 -2.85
N ASP A 181 -8.46 -4.87 -2.83
CA ASP A 181 -9.20 -6.08 -2.56
C ASP A 181 -9.27 -6.28 -1.04
N VAL A 182 -10.47 -6.28 -0.49
CA VAL A 182 -10.73 -6.54 0.93
C VAL A 182 -11.22 -7.98 1.05
N ASN A 183 -10.35 -8.88 1.49
CA ASN A 183 -10.77 -10.25 1.81
C ASN A 183 -11.32 -10.24 3.22
N TYR A 184 -12.46 -10.90 3.41
CA TYR A 184 -13.08 -11.02 4.72
C TYR A 184 -13.44 -12.48 5.01
N ASN A 185 -13.38 -12.80 6.30
CA ASN A 185 -13.86 -14.04 6.88
C ASN A 185 -14.58 -13.69 8.19
N ILE A 186 -15.85 -14.07 8.26
CA ILE A 186 -16.76 -13.82 9.38
C ILE A 186 -17.09 -15.19 9.96
N ARG A 187 -16.94 -15.35 11.27
CA ARG A 187 -17.23 -16.58 11.98
C ARG A 187 -18.12 -16.32 13.17
N LEU A 188 -19.15 -17.13 13.30
CA LEU A 188 -20.05 -17.26 14.44
C LEU A 188 -19.69 -18.54 15.19
N TYR A 189 -19.47 -18.40 16.48
CA TYR A 189 -19.28 -19.49 17.41
C TYR A 189 -20.37 -19.42 18.47
N GLU A 190 -21.02 -20.54 18.74
CA GLU A 190 -22.03 -20.70 19.77
C GLU A 190 -21.69 -21.92 20.64
N GLY A 191 -22.35 -22.09 21.78
CA GLY A 191 -22.10 -23.24 22.63
C GLY A 191 -22.57 -23.03 24.05
N THR A 192 -21.69 -23.25 25.03
CA THR A 192 -22.02 -23.05 26.46
C THR A 192 -21.12 -22.00 27.12
N SER A 193 -20.28 -21.35 26.31
CA SER A 193 -19.28 -20.37 26.73
C SER A 193 -18.75 -19.59 25.54
N GLU A 194 -18.48 -18.30 25.72
CA GLU A 194 -17.85 -17.43 24.71
C GLU A 194 -16.43 -17.88 24.29
N ASP A 195 -15.83 -18.85 24.99
CA ASP A 195 -14.54 -19.48 24.63
C ASP A 195 -14.72 -20.80 23.88
N THR A 196 -15.95 -21.14 23.49
CA THR A 196 -16.30 -22.30 22.67
C THR A 196 -15.48 -22.36 21.38
N THR A 197 -15.28 -23.57 20.89
CA THR A 197 -14.66 -23.84 19.58
C THR A 197 -15.67 -24.37 18.58
N ASP A 198 -16.95 -24.44 18.95
CA ASP A 198 -18.04 -24.82 18.07
C ASP A 198 -18.29 -23.71 17.05
N LEU A 199 -18.15 -24.04 15.78
CA LEU A 199 -18.27 -23.08 14.70
C LEU A 199 -19.59 -23.33 14.00
N ASP A 200 -20.54 -22.44 14.23
CA ASP A 200 -21.93 -22.62 13.81
C ASP A 200 -22.32 -21.69 12.68
N GLY A 201 -21.40 -20.81 12.24
CA GLY A 201 -21.58 -20.08 11.00
C GLY A 201 -20.28 -19.52 10.46
N GLU A 202 -20.08 -19.59 9.15
CA GLU A 202 -18.93 -18.98 8.49
C GLU A 202 -19.30 -18.37 7.14
N LYS A 203 -18.82 -17.15 6.88
CA LYS A 203 -18.92 -16.53 5.56
C LYS A 203 -17.63 -15.84 5.19
N SER A 204 -17.17 -16.11 3.97
CA SER A 204 -15.97 -15.49 3.42
C SER A 204 -16.28 -14.87 2.07
N GLY A 205 -15.53 -13.84 1.71
CA GLY A 205 -15.63 -13.25 0.40
C GLY A 205 -14.55 -12.23 0.12
N LEU A 206 -14.72 -11.56 -1.00
CA LEU A 206 -13.83 -10.53 -1.49
C LEU A 206 -14.67 -9.34 -1.94
N LEU A 207 -14.36 -8.17 -1.39
CA LEU A 207 -14.91 -6.89 -1.80
C LEU A 207 -13.81 -6.08 -2.52
N ASN A 208 -14.00 -5.78 -3.79
CA ASN A 208 -13.12 -4.83 -4.49
C ASN A 208 -13.60 -3.40 -4.23
N VAL A 209 -12.72 -2.57 -3.67
CA VAL A 209 -12.93 -1.14 -3.48
C VAL A 209 -12.16 -0.38 -4.55
N PRO A 210 -12.85 0.24 -5.53
CA PRO A 210 -12.17 0.91 -6.64
C PRO A 210 -11.33 2.09 -6.16
N LYS A 211 -10.35 2.49 -6.99
CA LYS A 211 -9.56 3.69 -6.76
C LYS A 211 -10.47 4.90 -6.56
N ASP A 212 -10.19 5.69 -5.52
CA ASP A 212 -10.93 6.91 -5.15
C ASP A 212 -12.43 6.64 -4.89
N GLY A 213 -12.75 5.42 -4.46
CA GLY A 213 -14.11 4.93 -4.27
C GLY A 213 -14.41 4.43 -2.86
N VAL A 214 -15.65 3.97 -2.69
CA VAL A 214 -16.17 3.42 -1.44
C VAL A 214 -16.75 2.04 -1.73
N GLY A 215 -16.45 1.07 -0.86
CA GLY A 215 -17.09 -0.23 -0.83
C GLY A 215 -17.81 -0.41 0.50
N ASN A 216 -18.98 -1.03 0.46
CA ASN A 216 -19.72 -1.40 1.67
C ASN A 216 -19.72 -2.92 1.77
N LEU A 217 -19.27 -3.43 2.92
CA LEU A 217 -19.35 -4.84 3.29
C LEU A 217 -20.55 -4.99 4.23
N ASN A 218 -21.65 -5.49 3.68
CA ASN A 218 -22.90 -5.72 4.41
C ASN A 218 -23.21 -7.21 4.37
N GLU A 219 -22.86 -7.91 5.45
CA GLU A 219 -22.98 -9.36 5.52
C GLU A 219 -23.71 -9.78 6.79
N THR A 220 -24.45 -10.87 6.68
CA THR A 220 -25.07 -11.54 7.82
C THR A 220 -24.71 -13.02 7.76
N VAL A 221 -24.28 -13.55 8.90
CA VAL A 221 -24.00 -14.95 9.14
C VAL A 221 -24.97 -15.41 10.21
N LEU A 222 -25.76 -16.43 9.89
CA LEU A 222 -26.72 -17.05 10.79
C LEU A 222 -26.08 -18.30 11.38
N ASN A 223 -26.59 -18.76 12.53
CA ASN A 223 -26.33 -20.11 13.01
C ASN A 223 -26.89 -21.14 11.98
N ASP A 224 -26.08 -22.15 11.67
CA ASP A 224 -26.35 -23.25 10.74
C ASP A 224 -27.04 -24.45 11.43
N ASP A 225 -27.11 -24.51 12.76
CA ASP A 225 -27.76 -25.55 13.55
C ASP A 225 -29.29 -25.31 13.67
N GLU A 226 -30.05 -26.42 13.65
CA GLU A 226 -31.51 -26.38 13.62
C GLU A 226 -32.10 -26.05 15.01
N GLY A 227 -32.45 -24.78 15.23
CA GLY A 227 -33.19 -24.36 16.42
C GLY A 227 -32.92 -22.91 16.84
N ASP A 228 -31.73 -22.42 16.51
CA ASP A 228 -31.22 -21.17 17.03
C ASP A 228 -31.22 -20.07 15.95
N ASN A 229 -31.56 -18.85 16.35
CA ASN A 229 -31.68 -17.70 15.45
C ASN A 229 -30.54 -16.70 15.62
N ASP A 230 -29.44 -17.15 16.24
CA ASP A 230 -28.25 -16.36 16.49
C ASP A 230 -27.62 -15.89 15.19
N PHE A 231 -27.13 -14.66 15.22
CA PHE A 231 -26.51 -14.10 14.05
C PHE A 231 -25.43 -13.08 14.37
N ILE A 232 -24.53 -12.95 13.41
CA ILE A 232 -23.59 -11.85 13.30
C ILE A 232 -23.93 -11.07 12.05
N LYS A 233 -24.12 -9.76 12.22
CA LYS A 233 -24.26 -8.81 11.12
C LYS A 233 -23.08 -7.86 11.11
N LEU A 234 -22.42 -7.76 9.96
CA LEU A 234 -21.30 -6.86 9.73
C LEU A 234 -21.71 -5.79 8.72
N ASP A 235 -21.56 -4.53 9.10
CA ASP A 235 -21.84 -3.37 8.25
C ASP A 235 -20.62 -2.44 8.23
N LEU A 236 -19.64 -2.73 7.38
CA LEU A 236 -18.44 -1.89 7.23
C LEU A 236 -18.52 -1.01 5.98
N LYS A 237 -18.12 0.24 6.15
CA LYS A 237 -17.80 1.16 5.06
C LYS A 237 -16.28 1.24 4.93
N ILE A 238 -15.79 0.93 3.73
CA ILE A 238 -14.37 0.99 3.39
C ILE A 238 -14.19 2.06 2.32
N THR A 239 -13.38 3.07 2.62
CA THR A 239 -13.07 4.17 1.69
C THR A 239 -11.64 4.01 1.22
N ASN A 240 -11.42 4.02 -0.10
CA ASN A 240 -10.11 3.98 -0.73
C ASN A 240 -9.74 5.37 -1.22
N ASN A 241 -9.11 6.17 -0.36
CA ASN A 241 -8.69 7.53 -0.69
C ASN A 241 -7.30 7.55 -1.31
N LYS A 242 -7.06 8.63 -2.04
CA LYS A 242 -5.72 9.07 -2.37
C LYS A 242 -4.99 9.49 -1.09
N ARG A 243 -3.71 9.14 -0.97
CA ARG A 243 -2.87 9.60 0.14
C ARG A 243 -2.64 11.12 0.02
N ILE A 244 -2.92 11.87 1.09
CA ILE A 244 -2.66 13.32 1.23
C ILE A 244 -1.39 13.53 2.05
#